data_AF-A0A3B8YWG2-F1
#
_entry.id   AF-A0A3B8YWG2-F1
#
_cell.length_a   1.000
_cell.length_b   1.000
_cell.length_c   1.000
_cell.angle_alpha   90.00
_cell.angle_beta   90.00
_cell.angle_gamma   90.00
#
_symmetry.space_group_name_H-M   'P 1'
#
loop_
_entity.id
_entity.type
_entity.pdbx_description
1 polymer ?
#
loop_
_entity_poly.entity_id
_entity_poly.type
_entity_poly.pdbx_seq_one_letter_code
_entity_poly.pdbx_strand_id
1 'polypeptide(L)'
;MNRLARPILLVLGFILPILVVAGWRSFGAMQRMVQYPGAPPPVVEFPESPPIGERPVAVIVLSNRGTEAADVLLPYAVLQASDAFEVVTVAPERRISPLTGGLDVLPDYSFESWAEIHPEAPDFLVVPFFLDAQSEVLIEWIRARVAQGTPLVSISEAARTLAAAGLLEGQRSTTHFWSMSSLARNYPNTRWVAGTRYLEEEGLISTAGVTAALEGTLAAVRRFGGLPAETRARENLGIESLPKEWPMPVISLAEIGILLLNGCFLTSATPMAIAVPEGADDLHLAALLETYPRSLTAEVATVGDRDKLIRSRAGLPLMVRADESVFPAMSRIVVPGGIGSEAYVDRLLKTRRAPDVAVSSMVGVTSGAGLAWALEDLARREDQATATLVGDMIEGPSVPLWPGA
;
A
#
# COMPACT_ATOMS: atom_id res chain seq x y z
N MET A 1 36.33 38.07 14.15
CA MET A 1 35.61 36.99 13.41
C MET A 1 36.53 35.78 13.33
N ASN A 2 36.14 34.65 13.91
CA ASN A 2 37.01 33.46 14.05
C ASN A 2 37.50 33.00 12.67
N ARG A 3 38.81 32.77 12.48
CA ARG A 3 39.37 32.36 11.16
C ARG A 3 38.77 31.06 10.62
N LEU A 4 38.21 30.23 11.50
CA LEU A 4 37.46 29.01 11.17
C LEU A 4 36.01 29.26 10.77
N ALA A 5 35.40 30.40 11.14
CA ALA A 5 33.99 30.68 10.85
C ALA A 5 33.76 31.00 9.36
N ARG A 6 34.73 31.64 8.69
CA ARG A 6 34.61 32.02 7.27
C ARG A 6 34.54 30.81 6.31
N PRO A 7 35.43 29.80 6.39
CA PRO A 7 35.30 28.62 5.54
C PRO A 7 34.04 27.80 5.85
N ILE A 8 33.64 27.69 7.12
CA ILE A 8 32.38 27.03 7.50
C ILE A 8 31.17 27.75 6.90
N LEU A 9 31.12 29.08 6.98
CA LEU A 9 30.04 29.87 6.38
C LEU A 9 30.01 29.80 4.85
N LEU A 10 31.17 29.66 4.20
CA LEU A 10 31.24 29.47 2.74
C LEU A 10 30.74 28.07 2.33
N VAL A 11 31.13 27.03 3.08
CA VAL A 11 30.64 25.66 2.86
C VAL A 11 29.13 25.58 3.11
N LEU A 12 28.65 26.15 4.22
CA LEU A 12 27.21 26.24 4.51
C LEU A 12 26.46 27.08 3.46
N GLY A 13 27.03 28.19 2.99
CA GLY A 13 26.46 29.02 1.93
C GLY A 13 26.33 28.30 0.59
N PHE A 14 27.16 27.28 0.32
CA PHE A 14 27.10 26.46 -0.89
C PHE A 14 26.18 25.24 -0.72
N ILE A 15 26.22 24.58 0.44
CA ILE A 15 25.46 23.36 0.72
C ILE A 15 24.00 23.66 1.06
N LEU A 16 23.73 24.72 1.83
CA LEU A 16 22.38 25.01 2.33
C LEU A 16 21.36 25.25 1.21
N PRO A 17 21.64 26.01 0.13
CA PRO A 17 20.71 26.14 -0.99
C PRO A 17 20.42 24.81 -1.68
N ILE A 18 21.42 23.93 -1.82
CA ILE A 18 21.25 22.59 -2.39
C ILE A 18 20.33 21.77 -1.50
N LEU A 19 20.55 21.76 -0.18
CA LEU A 19 19.70 21.04 0.78
C LEU A 19 18.28 21.61 0.88
N VAL A 20 18.09 22.91 0.71
CA VAL A 20 16.76 23.53 0.70
C VAL A 20 15.99 23.16 -0.57
N VAL A 21 16.63 23.24 -1.75
CA VAL A 21 16.02 22.81 -3.02
C VAL A 21 15.75 21.31 -3.00
N ALA A 22 16.69 20.52 -2.47
CA ALA A 22 16.54 19.10 -2.20
C ALA A 22 15.28 18.80 -1.39
N GLY A 23 15.20 19.38 -0.18
CA GLY A 23 14.07 19.18 0.72
C GLY A 23 12.75 19.60 0.10
N TRP A 24 12.71 20.74 -0.60
CA TRP A 24 11.50 21.20 -1.30
C TRP A 24 11.06 20.22 -2.40
N ARG A 25 12.00 19.68 -3.18
CA ARG A 25 11.70 18.71 -4.25
C ARG A 25 11.27 17.36 -3.72
N SER A 26 11.97 16.82 -2.72
CA SER A 26 11.60 15.60 -2.02
C SER A 26 10.20 15.74 -1.42
N PHE A 27 9.90 16.89 -0.81
CA PHE A 27 8.56 17.18 -0.30
C PHE A 27 7.52 17.18 -1.43
N GLY A 28 7.81 17.80 -2.58
CA GLY A 28 6.93 17.78 -3.74
C GLY A 28 6.65 16.37 -4.30
N ALA A 29 7.65 15.48 -4.38
CA ALA A 29 7.40 14.09 -4.76
C ALA A 29 6.60 13.32 -3.72
N MET A 30 6.92 13.48 -2.43
CA MET A 30 6.14 12.87 -1.36
C MET A 30 4.68 13.33 -1.41
N GLN A 31 4.43 14.61 -1.73
CA GLN A 31 3.07 15.11 -1.98
C GLN A 31 2.42 14.44 -3.20
N ARG A 32 3.14 14.21 -4.31
CA ARG A 32 2.60 13.47 -5.48
C ARG A 32 2.29 12.00 -5.18
N MET A 33 3.01 11.38 -4.24
CA MET A 33 2.70 10.04 -3.75
C MET A 33 1.37 9.96 -2.98
N VAL A 34 0.82 11.10 -2.57
CA VAL A 34 -0.38 11.21 -1.73
C VAL A 34 -1.53 11.86 -2.52
N GLN A 35 -1.22 12.86 -3.33
CA GLN A 35 -2.14 13.65 -4.13
C GLN A 35 -1.93 13.30 -5.60
N TYR A 36 -2.38 12.12 -6.04
CA TYR A 36 -2.25 11.71 -7.44
C TYR A 36 -3.00 12.69 -8.34
N PRO A 37 -2.29 13.50 -9.16
CA PRO A 37 -2.93 14.52 -9.96
C PRO A 37 -3.59 13.88 -11.18
N GLY A 38 -4.91 14.02 -11.28
CA GLY A 38 -5.69 13.57 -12.43
C GLY A 38 -7.18 13.59 -12.08
N ALA A 39 -8.02 14.07 -13.01
CA ALA A 39 -9.47 13.91 -12.83
C ALA A 39 -9.77 12.42 -12.64
N PRO A 40 -10.60 12.03 -11.66
CA PRO A 40 -11.08 10.65 -11.58
C PRO A 40 -11.63 10.26 -12.95
N PRO A 41 -11.41 9.00 -13.39
CA PRO A 41 -11.88 8.55 -14.68
C PRO A 41 -13.39 8.85 -14.83
N PRO A 42 -13.86 9.18 -16.04
CA PRO A 42 -15.25 9.54 -16.27
C PRO A 42 -16.17 8.44 -15.73
N VAL A 43 -17.31 8.84 -15.16
CA VAL A 43 -18.29 7.93 -14.55
C VAL A 43 -18.71 6.90 -15.60
N VAL A 44 -18.25 5.66 -15.42
CA VAL A 44 -18.76 4.48 -16.10
C VAL A 44 -20.03 4.04 -15.37
N GLU A 45 -20.98 3.39 -16.06
CA GLU A 45 -22.01 2.61 -15.36
C GLU A 45 -21.30 1.61 -14.43
N PHE A 46 -21.44 1.81 -13.13
CA PHE A 46 -20.85 0.91 -12.16
C PHE A 46 -21.62 -0.40 -12.17
N PRO A 47 -20.93 -1.56 -12.09
CA PRO A 47 -21.61 -2.83 -11.92
C PRO A 47 -22.50 -2.79 -10.67
N GLU A 48 -23.48 -3.67 -10.59
CA GLU A 48 -24.23 -3.86 -9.35
C GLU A 48 -23.29 -4.31 -8.23
N SER A 49 -23.64 -3.96 -6.99
CA SER A 49 -22.90 -4.40 -5.82
C SER A 49 -23.00 -5.93 -5.67
N PRO A 50 -21.92 -6.62 -5.28
CA PRO A 50 -21.92 -8.07 -5.16
C PRO A 50 -22.86 -8.51 -4.03
N PRO A 51 -23.80 -9.45 -4.27
CA PRO A 51 -24.72 -9.90 -3.23
C PRO A 51 -23.96 -10.51 -2.05
N ILE A 52 -24.49 -10.30 -0.85
CA ILE A 52 -23.98 -10.91 0.39
C ILE A 52 -24.82 -12.15 0.69
N GLY A 53 -24.17 -13.29 0.80
CA GLY A 53 -24.74 -14.58 1.18
C GLY A 53 -24.70 -14.82 2.69
N GLU A 54 -24.57 -16.09 3.07
CA GLU A 54 -24.61 -16.53 4.48
C GLU A 54 -23.21 -16.74 5.09
N ARG A 55 -22.13 -16.56 4.33
CA ARG A 55 -20.78 -16.75 4.84
C ARG A 55 -20.37 -15.59 5.76
N PRO A 56 -19.43 -15.80 6.69
CA PRO A 56 -18.85 -14.74 7.50
C PRO A 56 -18.36 -13.57 6.64
N VAL A 57 -18.62 -12.34 7.06
CA VAL A 57 -18.37 -11.14 6.24
C VAL A 57 -17.20 -10.34 6.80
N ALA A 58 -16.19 -10.15 5.96
CA ALA A 58 -15.04 -9.31 6.24
C ALA A 58 -15.13 -8.01 5.43
N VAL A 59 -15.19 -6.88 6.14
CA VAL A 59 -15.38 -5.57 5.50
C VAL A 59 -14.08 -4.78 5.48
N ILE A 60 -13.61 -4.35 4.30
CA ILE A 60 -12.48 -3.43 4.17
C ILE A 60 -13.01 -2.00 4.00
N VAL A 61 -12.62 -1.12 4.91
CA VAL A 61 -13.07 0.28 4.89
C VAL A 61 -12.19 1.10 3.96
N LEU A 62 -12.79 1.90 3.10
CA LEU A 62 -12.14 2.80 2.16
C LEU A 62 -12.51 4.25 2.46
N SER A 63 -11.58 5.16 2.14
CA SER A 63 -11.85 6.60 2.14
C SER A 63 -12.04 7.09 0.71
N ASN A 64 -13.11 7.86 0.47
CA ASN A 64 -13.26 8.55 -0.82
C ASN A 64 -12.24 9.70 -1.02
N ARG A 65 -11.37 9.96 -0.03
CA ARG A 65 -10.29 10.96 -0.11
C ARG A 65 -8.91 10.32 -0.22
N GLY A 66 -8.78 9.01 -0.07
CA GLY A 66 -7.53 8.29 -0.24
C GLY A 66 -7.25 7.25 0.83
N THR A 67 -6.88 6.05 0.39
CA THR A 67 -6.49 4.92 1.24
C THR A 67 -5.14 4.35 0.79
N GLU A 68 -4.30 3.89 1.71
CA GLU A 68 -3.06 3.18 1.37
C GLU A 68 -3.36 1.90 0.58
N ALA A 69 -2.76 1.76 -0.61
CA ALA A 69 -3.08 0.71 -1.57
C ALA A 69 -2.73 -0.67 -1.02
N ALA A 70 -1.58 -0.83 -0.39
CA ALA A 70 -1.17 -2.12 0.17
C ALA A 70 -2.07 -2.56 1.33
N ASP A 71 -2.55 -1.62 2.15
CA ASP A 71 -3.49 -1.88 3.24
C ASP A 71 -4.88 -2.32 2.74
N VAL A 72 -5.13 -2.28 1.43
CA VAL A 72 -6.36 -2.78 0.78
C VAL A 72 -6.06 -4.05 -0.02
N LEU A 73 -5.09 -3.99 -0.93
CA LEU A 73 -4.77 -5.07 -1.85
C LEU A 73 -4.33 -6.34 -1.13
N LEU A 74 -3.46 -6.21 -0.12
CA LEU A 74 -2.95 -7.35 0.65
C LEU A 74 -4.04 -8.06 1.45
N PRO A 75 -4.82 -7.37 2.31
CA PRO A 75 -5.87 -8.05 3.05
C PRO A 75 -6.97 -8.59 2.14
N TYR A 76 -7.35 -7.86 1.09
CA TYR A 76 -8.37 -8.34 0.15
C TYR A 76 -7.96 -9.68 -0.49
N ALA A 77 -6.72 -9.78 -0.96
CA ALA A 77 -6.19 -11.00 -1.55
C ALA A 77 -6.10 -12.16 -0.55
N VAL A 78 -5.62 -11.90 0.67
CA VAL A 78 -5.53 -12.92 1.74
C VAL A 78 -6.91 -13.46 2.11
N LEU A 79 -7.88 -12.56 2.30
CA LEU A 79 -9.24 -12.93 2.68
C LEU A 79 -9.92 -13.74 1.58
N GLN A 80 -9.82 -13.31 0.31
CA GLN A 80 -10.37 -14.04 -0.83
C GLN A 80 -9.70 -15.41 -1.00
N ALA A 81 -8.37 -15.48 -0.88
CA ALA A 81 -7.62 -16.73 -1.01
C ALA A 81 -7.90 -17.75 0.10
N SER A 82 -8.43 -17.30 1.24
CA SER A 82 -8.84 -18.17 2.35
C SER A 82 -10.12 -18.96 2.07
N ASP A 83 -10.97 -18.46 1.17
CA ASP A 83 -12.32 -18.96 0.90
C ASP A 83 -13.20 -19.13 2.17
N ALA A 84 -12.91 -18.38 3.23
CA ALA A 84 -13.65 -18.44 4.49
C ALA A 84 -14.62 -17.27 4.67
N PHE A 85 -14.48 -16.22 3.87
CA PHE A 85 -15.23 -14.97 4.05
C PHE A 85 -15.85 -14.50 2.74
N GLU A 86 -16.96 -13.79 2.87
CA GLU A 86 -17.36 -12.80 1.88
C GLU A 86 -16.61 -11.51 2.16
N VAL A 87 -15.83 -11.07 1.18
CA VAL A 87 -14.96 -9.91 1.30
C VAL A 87 -15.60 -8.78 0.52
N VAL A 88 -15.87 -7.68 1.22
CA VAL A 88 -16.56 -6.52 0.65
C VAL A 88 -15.86 -5.24 1.05
N THR A 89 -15.94 -4.25 0.17
CA THR A 89 -15.38 -2.92 0.38
C THR A 89 -16.48 -1.89 0.62
N VAL A 90 -16.31 -1.04 1.63
CA VAL A 90 -17.27 0.01 1.99
C VAL A 90 -16.59 1.36 2.05
N ALA A 91 -17.24 2.40 1.56
CA ALA A 91 -16.76 3.79 1.64
C ALA A 91 -17.90 4.72 2.02
N PRO A 92 -17.65 5.99 2.42
CA PRO A 92 -18.72 6.96 2.66
C PRO A 92 -19.71 7.06 1.50
N GLU A 93 -19.19 7.15 0.27
CA GLU A 93 -19.96 7.16 -0.97
C GLU A 93 -19.49 6.06 -1.93
N ARG A 94 -20.41 5.52 -2.72
CA ARG A 94 -20.10 4.53 -3.75
C ARG A 94 -19.63 5.20 -5.04
N ARG A 95 -18.38 5.66 -5.04
CA ARG A 95 -17.72 6.29 -6.20
C ARG A 95 -16.26 5.86 -6.28
N ILE A 96 -15.65 6.03 -7.46
CA ILE A 96 -14.22 5.79 -7.67
C ILE A 96 -13.43 6.53 -6.59
N SER A 97 -12.67 5.75 -5.83
CA SER A 97 -11.94 6.21 -4.65
C SER A 97 -10.44 6.00 -4.88
N PRO A 98 -9.61 7.00 -4.56
CA PRO A 98 -8.18 6.91 -4.80
C PRO A 98 -7.51 5.94 -3.82
N LEU A 99 -6.60 5.14 -4.34
CA LEU A 99 -5.57 4.48 -3.57
C LEU A 99 -4.24 5.20 -3.76
N THR A 100 -3.32 5.03 -2.81
CA THR A 100 -1.93 5.42 -3.03
C THR A 100 -1.31 4.63 -4.19
N GLY A 101 -0.12 5.03 -4.63
CA GLY A 101 0.53 4.53 -5.85
C GLY A 101 -0.13 4.94 -7.17
N GLY A 102 -1.26 5.64 -7.14
CA GLY A 102 -1.94 6.12 -8.34
C GLY A 102 -2.82 5.05 -8.98
N LEU A 103 -3.42 4.20 -8.16
CA LEU A 103 -4.44 3.22 -8.52
C LEU A 103 -5.77 3.67 -7.92
N ASP A 104 -6.89 3.31 -8.54
CA ASP A 104 -8.22 3.60 -8.00
C ASP A 104 -9.01 2.32 -7.77
N VAL A 105 -9.99 2.40 -6.85
CA VAL A 105 -10.90 1.31 -6.51
C VAL A 105 -12.35 1.80 -6.54
N LEU A 106 -13.25 0.95 -7.01
CA LEU A 106 -14.69 1.15 -6.85
C LEU A 106 -15.15 0.40 -5.58
N PRO A 107 -15.60 1.07 -4.50
CA PRO A 107 -16.18 0.37 -3.37
C PRO A 107 -17.43 -0.43 -3.79
N ASP A 108 -17.61 -1.60 -3.17
CA ASP A 108 -18.80 -2.42 -3.37
C ASP A 108 -20.04 -1.67 -2.88
N TYR A 109 -19.94 -0.99 -1.74
CA TYR A 109 -21.05 -0.29 -1.08
C TYR A 109 -20.68 1.10 -0.57
N SER A 110 -21.66 2.00 -0.52
CA SER A 110 -21.61 3.17 0.36
C SER A 110 -21.98 2.75 1.80
N PHE A 111 -21.63 3.59 2.78
CA PHE A 111 -22.03 3.39 4.17
C PHE A 111 -23.56 3.32 4.32
N GLU A 112 -24.30 4.10 3.53
CA GLU A 112 -25.76 4.09 3.48
C GLU A 112 -26.29 2.78 2.90
N SER A 113 -25.88 2.41 1.68
CA SER A 113 -26.36 1.18 1.03
C SER A 113 -25.99 -0.08 1.81
N TRP A 114 -24.85 -0.06 2.51
CA TRP A 114 -24.43 -1.14 3.40
C TRP A 114 -25.41 -1.31 4.56
N ALA A 115 -25.75 -0.20 5.23
CA ALA A 115 -26.64 -0.23 6.38
C ALA A 115 -28.07 -0.66 6.02
N GLU A 116 -28.49 -0.46 4.77
CA GLU A 116 -29.80 -0.92 4.27
C GLU A 116 -29.87 -2.43 4.10
N ILE A 117 -28.81 -3.07 3.60
CA ILE A 117 -28.81 -4.50 3.25
C ILE A 117 -28.26 -5.39 4.36
N HIS A 118 -27.41 -4.84 5.24
CA HIS A 118 -26.72 -5.60 6.27
C HIS A 118 -26.77 -4.82 7.60
N PRO A 119 -27.93 -4.83 8.29
CA PRO A 119 -28.13 -4.08 9.53
C PRO A 119 -27.30 -4.64 10.70
N GLU A 120 -26.97 -5.94 10.67
CA GLU A 120 -26.09 -6.59 11.62
C GLU A 120 -24.61 -6.18 11.47
N ALA A 121 -23.85 -6.43 12.55
CA ALA A 121 -22.42 -6.22 12.58
C ALA A 121 -21.70 -7.25 11.68
N PRO A 122 -20.75 -6.84 10.84
CA PRO A 122 -19.90 -7.80 10.14
C PRO A 122 -19.00 -8.54 11.14
N ASP A 123 -18.45 -9.69 10.72
CA ASP A 123 -17.60 -10.52 11.57
C ASP A 123 -16.31 -9.81 12.00
N PHE A 124 -15.75 -8.94 11.14
CA PHE A 124 -14.72 -7.96 11.50
C PHE A 124 -14.55 -6.89 10.42
N LEU A 125 -13.95 -5.76 10.82
CA LEU A 125 -13.50 -4.71 9.89
C LEU A 125 -11.99 -4.77 9.70
N VAL A 126 -11.54 -4.62 8.46
CA VAL A 126 -10.18 -4.20 8.14
C VAL A 126 -10.18 -2.68 7.98
N VAL A 127 -9.38 -2.01 8.82
CA VAL A 127 -9.20 -0.56 8.81
C VAL A 127 -7.80 -0.26 8.28
N PRO A 128 -7.67 0.24 7.05
CA PRO A 128 -6.41 0.63 6.46
C PRO A 128 -5.99 2.06 6.88
N PHE A 129 -4.78 2.47 6.50
CA PHE A 129 -4.39 3.86 6.62
C PHE A 129 -5.17 4.75 5.64
N PHE A 130 -5.82 5.79 6.19
CA PHE A 130 -6.52 6.82 5.42
C PHE A 130 -5.66 8.08 5.31
N LEU A 131 -5.58 8.67 4.12
CA LEU A 131 -4.92 9.95 3.91
C LEU A 131 -5.62 11.09 4.69
N ASP A 132 -6.91 10.92 4.98
CA ASP A 132 -7.73 11.76 5.84
C ASP A 132 -8.06 11.07 7.19
N ALA A 133 -7.05 10.55 7.88
CA ALA A 133 -7.18 9.82 9.16
C ALA A 133 -7.95 10.52 10.30
N GLN A 134 -8.34 11.79 10.14
CA GLN A 134 -9.16 12.55 11.11
C GLN A 134 -10.58 12.83 10.59
N SER A 135 -11.00 12.15 9.52
CA SER A 135 -12.34 12.28 8.95
C SER A 135 -13.39 11.83 9.96
N GLU A 136 -14.26 12.76 10.38
CA GLU A 136 -15.36 12.48 11.31
C GLU A 136 -16.28 11.38 10.76
N VAL A 137 -16.57 11.40 9.46
CA VAL A 137 -17.44 10.39 8.82
C VAL A 137 -16.87 8.98 8.96
N LEU A 138 -15.56 8.81 8.76
CA LEU A 138 -14.89 7.50 8.93
C LEU A 138 -14.87 7.09 10.40
N ILE A 139 -14.48 8.01 11.29
CA ILE A 139 -14.39 7.79 12.73
C ILE A 139 -15.74 7.36 13.31
N GLU A 140 -16.81 8.07 12.97
CA GLU A 140 -18.15 7.80 13.48
C GLU A 140 -18.69 6.46 12.99
N TRP A 141 -18.48 6.15 11.70
CA TRP A 141 -18.94 4.89 11.13
C TRP A 141 -18.22 3.70 11.76
N ILE A 142 -16.89 3.76 11.89
CA ILE A 142 -16.08 2.70 12.53
C ILE A 142 -16.49 2.54 13.99
N ARG A 143 -16.60 3.66 14.74
CA ARG A 143 -17.02 3.63 16.15
C ARG A 143 -18.40 3.00 16.33
N ALA A 144 -19.34 3.29 15.42
CA ALA A 144 -20.68 2.71 15.47
C ALA A 144 -20.65 1.18 15.28
N ARG A 145 -19.80 0.65 14.38
CA ARG A 145 -19.64 -0.80 14.21
C ARG A 145 -18.99 -1.47 15.42
N VAL A 146 -17.93 -0.87 15.97
CA VAL A 146 -17.28 -1.39 17.18
C VAL A 146 -18.24 -1.39 18.37
N ALA A 147 -19.10 -0.37 18.50
CA ALA A 147 -20.14 -0.34 19.54
C ALA A 147 -21.16 -1.49 19.43
N GLN A 148 -21.30 -2.11 18.25
CA GLN A 148 -22.10 -3.31 18.02
C GLN A 148 -21.34 -4.62 18.27
N GLY A 149 -20.08 -4.54 18.71
CA GLY A 149 -19.22 -5.69 18.99
C GLY A 149 -18.35 -6.15 17.82
N THR A 150 -18.29 -5.40 16.72
CA THR A 150 -17.44 -5.75 15.58
C THR A 150 -15.94 -5.65 15.92
N PRO A 151 -15.16 -6.74 15.80
CA PRO A 151 -13.71 -6.73 15.92
C PRO A 151 -13.03 -5.93 14.80
N LEU A 152 -11.81 -5.45 15.07
CA LEU A 152 -11.00 -4.68 14.14
C LEU A 152 -9.70 -5.39 13.75
N VAL A 153 -9.28 -5.20 12.51
CA VAL A 153 -7.93 -5.43 11.99
C VAL A 153 -7.38 -4.07 11.57
N SER A 154 -6.58 -3.45 12.42
CA SER A 154 -5.94 -2.15 12.19
C SER A 154 -4.62 -2.34 11.46
N ILE A 155 -4.47 -1.77 10.26
CA ILE A 155 -3.26 -1.91 9.46
C ILE A 155 -2.42 -0.63 9.46
N SER A 156 -1.10 -0.76 9.65
CA SER A 156 -0.13 0.33 9.48
C SER A 156 -0.49 1.59 10.28
N GLU A 157 -0.81 2.69 9.61
CA GLU A 157 -1.16 3.98 10.22
C GLU A 157 -2.66 4.17 10.45
N ALA A 158 -3.50 3.15 10.20
CA ALA A 158 -4.91 3.12 10.63
C ALA A 158 -5.08 3.44 12.12
N ALA A 159 -4.06 3.12 12.91
CA ALA A 159 -3.99 3.42 14.33
C ALA A 159 -4.19 4.92 14.64
N ARG A 160 -3.89 5.83 13.69
CA ARG A 160 -4.21 7.27 13.80
C ARG A 160 -5.71 7.51 13.90
N THR A 161 -6.49 6.90 13.01
CA THR A 161 -7.95 6.99 12.97
C THR A 161 -8.56 6.35 14.21
N LEU A 162 -8.08 5.15 14.58
CA LEU A 162 -8.61 4.43 15.73
C LEU A 162 -8.27 5.11 17.07
N ALA A 163 -7.08 5.69 17.20
CA ALA A 163 -6.72 6.47 18.38
C ALA A 163 -7.54 7.76 18.47
N ALA A 164 -7.77 8.47 17.35
CA ALA A 164 -8.65 9.65 17.31
C ALA A 164 -10.10 9.30 17.63
N ALA A 165 -10.55 8.09 17.28
CA ALA A 165 -11.87 7.57 17.64
C ALA A 165 -12.00 7.16 19.12
N GLY A 166 -10.91 7.19 19.90
CA GLY A 166 -10.85 6.71 21.29
C GLY A 166 -10.86 5.18 21.42
N LEU A 167 -10.74 4.44 20.31
CA LEU A 167 -10.89 2.98 20.29
C LEU A 167 -9.65 2.23 20.77
N LEU A 168 -8.52 2.93 20.94
CA LEU A 168 -7.25 2.35 21.40
C LEU A 168 -6.91 2.72 22.86
N GLU A 169 -7.80 3.42 23.57
CA GLU A 169 -7.52 3.83 24.96
C GLU A 169 -7.43 2.61 25.89
N GLY A 170 -6.34 2.51 26.65
CA GLY A 170 -6.07 1.39 27.55
C GLY A 170 -5.66 0.08 26.87
N GLN A 171 -5.86 -0.03 25.54
CA GLN A 171 -5.54 -1.19 24.74
C GLN A 171 -4.04 -1.25 24.40
N ARG A 172 -3.53 -2.46 24.17
CA ARG A 172 -2.22 -2.65 23.53
C ARG A 172 -2.40 -2.60 22.02
N SER A 173 -1.54 -1.84 21.34
CA SER A 173 -1.56 -1.70 19.89
C SER A 173 -0.16 -1.52 19.34
N THR A 174 0.07 -2.00 18.11
CA THR A 174 1.22 -1.61 17.29
C THR A 174 0.76 -0.71 16.14
N THR A 175 1.71 -0.15 15.40
CA THR A 175 1.53 0.71 14.22
C THR A 175 2.84 0.76 13.44
N HIS A 176 2.83 1.36 12.25
CA HIS A 176 4.04 1.55 11.46
C HIS A 176 5.14 2.28 12.23
N PHE A 177 6.39 1.82 12.08
CA PHE A 177 7.51 2.28 12.91
C PHE A 177 7.74 3.79 12.84
N TRP A 178 7.52 4.37 11.66
CA TRP A 178 7.69 5.80 11.39
C TRP A 178 6.75 6.67 12.23
N SER A 179 5.55 6.15 12.52
CA SER A 179 4.48 6.87 13.22
C SER A 179 4.38 6.55 14.70
N MET A 180 4.98 5.43 15.14
CA MET A 180 5.00 4.96 16.53
C MET A 180 5.32 6.05 17.55
N SER A 181 6.43 6.78 17.39
CA SER A 181 6.83 7.80 18.37
C SER A 181 5.87 9.00 18.40
N SER A 182 5.30 9.39 17.27
CA SER A 182 4.35 10.50 17.23
C SER A 182 3.02 10.10 17.86
N LEU A 183 2.54 8.89 17.56
CA LEU A 183 1.31 8.35 18.11
C LEU A 183 1.40 8.15 19.62
N ALA A 184 2.53 7.63 20.12
CA ALA A 184 2.76 7.49 21.56
C ALA A 184 2.73 8.82 22.32
N ARG A 185 3.19 9.92 21.71
CA ARG A 185 3.10 11.26 22.31
C ARG A 185 1.67 11.82 22.29
N ASN A 186 0.95 11.63 21.20
CA ASN A 186 -0.38 12.23 21.01
C ASN A 186 -1.49 11.42 21.70
N TYR A 187 -1.30 10.11 21.85
CA TYR A 187 -2.25 9.18 22.46
C TYR A 187 -1.55 8.34 23.55
N PRO A 188 -1.17 8.96 24.68
CA PRO A 188 -0.39 8.31 25.73
C PRO A 188 -1.18 7.25 26.51
N ASN A 189 -2.51 7.23 26.38
CA ASN A 189 -3.37 6.24 27.03
C ASN A 189 -3.39 4.89 26.28
N THR A 190 -2.90 4.85 25.04
CA THR A 190 -2.69 3.60 24.29
C THR A 190 -1.35 2.99 24.67
N ARG A 191 -1.34 1.67 24.94
CA ARG A 191 -0.13 0.92 25.28
C ARG A 191 0.58 0.49 24.01
N TRP A 192 1.34 1.42 23.42
CA TRP A 192 2.08 1.17 22.19
C TRP A 192 3.17 0.12 22.36
N VAL A 193 3.17 -0.89 21.50
CA VAL A 193 4.16 -1.97 21.48
C VAL A 193 4.94 -1.88 20.18
N ALA A 194 6.24 -1.61 20.29
CA ALA A 194 7.16 -1.61 19.17
C ALA A 194 7.81 -3.00 18.99
N GLY A 195 8.44 -3.22 17.84
CA GLY A 195 9.26 -4.43 17.63
C GLY A 195 8.46 -5.67 17.23
N THR A 196 7.22 -5.51 16.76
CA THR A 196 6.34 -6.62 16.39
C THR A 196 5.56 -6.29 15.12
N ARG A 197 5.38 -7.32 14.27
CA ARG A 197 4.57 -7.21 13.06
C ARG A 197 3.10 -7.02 13.37
N TYR A 198 2.58 -7.77 14.34
CA TYR A 198 1.18 -7.66 14.73
C TYR A 198 0.94 -8.08 16.17
N LEU A 199 -0.15 -7.57 16.74
CA LEU A 199 -0.67 -7.97 18.04
C LEU A 199 -2.11 -8.44 17.92
N GLU A 200 -2.48 -9.38 18.78
CA GLU A 200 -3.84 -9.89 18.92
C GLU A 200 -4.31 -9.59 20.35
N GLU A 201 -5.32 -8.74 20.47
CA GLU A 201 -6.03 -8.43 21.70
C GLU A 201 -7.52 -8.82 21.54
N GLU A 202 -8.30 -8.73 22.61
CA GLU A 202 -9.75 -8.94 22.53
C GLU A 202 -10.39 -7.85 21.65
N GLY A 203 -11.04 -8.25 20.56
CA GLY A 203 -11.67 -7.31 19.61
C GLY A 203 -10.72 -6.52 18.69
N LEU A 204 -9.39 -6.66 18.80
CA LEU A 204 -8.43 -5.93 17.97
C LEU A 204 -7.26 -6.80 17.54
N ILE A 205 -6.96 -6.80 16.25
CA ILE A 205 -5.68 -7.18 15.67
C ILE A 205 -5.05 -5.90 15.14
N SER A 206 -3.85 -5.54 15.60
CA SER A 206 -3.13 -4.35 15.08
C SER A 206 -1.85 -4.79 14.40
N THR A 207 -1.49 -4.15 13.28
CA THR A 207 -0.29 -4.46 12.52
C THR A 207 0.62 -3.24 12.43
N ALA A 208 1.91 -3.51 12.20
CA ALA A 208 2.87 -2.52 11.72
C ALA A 208 2.68 -2.32 10.20
N GLY A 209 3.76 -2.13 9.44
CA GLY A 209 3.75 -1.78 8.01
C GLY A 209 3.29 -2.85 7.02
N VAL A 210 3.73 -2.70 5.77
CA VAL A 210 3.20 -3.39 4.59
C VAL A 210 3.23 -4.91 4.72
N THR A 211 4.39 -5.52 5.00
CA THR A 211 4.47 -6.98 5.17
C THR A 211 3.81 -7.48 6.45
N ALA A 212 3.73 -6.63 7.48
CA ALA A 212 2.99 -6.91 8.70
C ALA A 212 1.47 -6.97 8.46
N ALA A 213 0.94 -6.22 7.49
CA ALA A 213 -0.45 -6.31 7.05
C ALA A 213 -0.81 -7.73 6.58
N LEU A 214 0.11 -8.38 5.86
CA LEU A 214 -0.07 -9.75 5.35
C LEU A 214 -0.20 -10.76 6.49
N GLU A 215 0.76 -10.78 7.42
CA GLU A 215 0.75 -11.68 8.57
C GLU A 215 -0.40 -11.37 9.54
N GLY A 216 -0.72 -10.09 9.76
CA GLY A 216 -1.85 -9.69 10.59
C GLY A 216 -3.21 -10.09 9.99
N THR A 217 -3.36 -10.03 8.67
CA THR A 217 -4.58 -10.52 8.01
C THR A 217 -4.65 -12.04 8.06
N LEU A 218 -3.54 -12.75 7.89
CA LEU A 218 -3.51 -14.22 8.08
C LEU A 218 -3.87 -14.62 9.51
N ALA A 219 -3.42 -13.86 10.52
CA ALA A 219 -3.85 -14.04 11.90
C ALA A 219 -5.36 -13.80 12.07
N ALA A 220 -5.94 -12.81 11.38
CA ALA A 220 -7.38 -12.59 11.34
C ALA A 220 -8.13 -13.77 10.69
N VAL A 221 -7.67 -14.25 9.53
CA VAL A 221 -8.21 -15.45 8.87
C VAL A 221 -8.18 -16.64 9.82
N ARG A 222 -7.07 -16.86 10.52
CA ARG A 222 -6.96 -17.94 11.51
C ARG A 222 -7.95 -17.76 12.65
N ARG A 223 -8.12 -16.54 13.16
CA ARG A 223 -9.00 -16.23 14.30
C ARG A 223 -10.47 -16.44 13.96
N PHE A 224 -10.90 -16.00 12.78
CA PHE A 224 -12.32 -15.96 12.39
C PHE A 224 -12.74 -17.11 11.47
N GLY A 225 -11.81 -17.66 10.67
CA GLY A 225 -12.04 -18.74 9.71
C GLY A 225 -11.34 -20.05 10.05
N GLY A 226 -10.49 -20.06 11.08
CA GLY A 226 -9.75 -21.23 11.55
C GLY A 226 -8.44 -21.49 10.80
N LEU A 227 -7.60 -22.35 11.38
CA LEU A 227 -6.30 -22.73 10.80
C LEU A 227 -6.38 -23.26 9.35
N PRO A 228 -7.38 -24.10 8.96
CA PRO A 228 -7.47 -24.55 7.57
C PRO A 228 -7.65 -23.42 6.55
N ALA A 229 -8.36 -22.34 6.91
CA ALA A 229 -8.53 -21.18 6.05
C ALA A 229 -7.24 -20.40 5.88
N GLU A 230 -6.46 -20.23 6.97
CA GLU A 230 -5.14 -19.61 6.92
C GLU A 230 -4.18 -20.41 6.03
N THR A 231 -4.13 -21.74 6.21
CA THR A 231 -3.29 -22.62 5.39
C THR A 231 -3.63 -22.51 3.92
N ARG A 232 -4.92 -22.54 3.54
CA ARG A 232 -5.34 -22.33 2.15
C ARG A 232 -4.90 -20.98 1.60
N ALA A 233 -5.08 -19.90 2.38
CA ALA A 233 -4.66 -18.57 1.95
C ALA A 233 -3.15 -18.51 1.67
N ARG A 234 -2.32 -19.09 2.56
CA ARG A 234 -0.86 -19.15 2.38
C ARG A 234 -0.48 -19.96 1.14
N GLU A 235 -1.08 -21.13 0.94
CA GLU A 235 -0.80 -22.00 -0.22
C GLU A 235 -1.20 -21.33 -1.54
N ASN A 236 -2.41 -20.77 -1.60
CA ASN A 236 -2.95 -20.12 -2.81
C ASN A 236 -2.17 -18.86 -3.22
N LEU A 237 -1.52 -18.20 -2.27
CA LEU A 237 -0.73 -16.99 -2.50
C LEU A 237 0.78 -17.27 -2.50
N GLY A 238 1.23 -18.47 -2.15
CA GLY A 238 2.66 -18.79 -2.01
C GLY A 238 3.34 -17.92 -0.95
N ILE A 239 2.69 -17.68 0.18
CA ILE A 239 3.21 -16.83 1.27
C ILE A 239 4.02 -17.68 2.24
N GLU A 240 5.30 -17.33 2.41
CA GLU A 240 6.15 -17.86 3.45
C GLU A 240 5.87 -17.19 4.79
N SER A 241 6.01 -17.93 5.89
CA SER A 241 5.81 -17.38 7.23
C SER A 241 6.94 -16.43 7.59
N LEU A 242 6.58 -15.22 8.00
CA LEU A 242 7.53 -14.27 8.58
C LEU A 242 7.53 -14.36 10.12
N PRO A 243 8.67 -14.09 10.78
CA PRO A 243 8.71 -14.02 12.23
C PRO A 243 7.82 -12.89 12.74
N LYS A 244 7.14 -13.13 13.86
CA LYS A 244 6.23 -12.14 14.48
C LYS A 244 7.02 -10.97 15.07
N GLU A 245 8.19 -11.25 15.64
CA GLU A 245 9.14 -10.25 16.08
C GLU A 245 9.79 -9.59 14.85
N TRP A 246 9.79 -8.27 14.84
CA TRP A 246 10.45 -7.49 13.81
C TRP A 246 11.18 -6.33 14.47
N PRO A 247 12.53 -6.34 14.50
CA PRO A 247 13.25 -5.24 15.09
C PRO A 247 12.90 -3.95 14.34
N MET A 248 12.53 -2.91 15.09
CA MET A 248 12.19 -1.63 14.50
C MET A 248 13.38 -1.12 13.67
N PRO A 249 13.18 -0.81 12.38
CA PRO A 249 14.26 -0.24 11.59
C PRO A 249 14.66 1.11 12.18
N VAL A 250 15.97 1.35 12.26
CA VAL A 250 16.54 2.62 12.71
C VAL A 250 17.05 3.32 11.47
N ILE A 251 16.23 4.20 10.90
CA ILE A 251 16.61 4.98 9.73
C ILE A 251 17.64 6.04 10.16
N SER A 252 18.87 5.84 9.74
CA SER A 252 20.00 6.72 10.03
C SER A 252 19.92 8.04 9.26
N LEU A 253 20.71 9.03 9.69
CA LEU A 253 20.87 10.29 8.95
C LEU A 253 21.43 10.06 7.53
N ALA A 254 22.24 9.02 7.32
CA ALA A 254 22.77 8.68 6.01
C ALA A 254 21.65 8.20 5.07
N GLU A 255 20.75 7.35 5.58
CA GLU A 255 19.58 6.86 4.83
C GLU A 255 18.56 7.96 4.53
N ILE A 256 18.30 8.86 5.49
CA ILE A 256 17.53 10.08 5.21
C ILE A 256 18.22 10.90 4.10
N GLY A 257 19.56 10.96 4.12
CA GLY A 257 20.37 11.57 3.07
C GLY A 257 20.13 10.93 1.70
N ILE A 258 20.00 9.60 1.60
CA ILE A 258 19.69 8.89 0.35
C ILE A 258 18.34 9.34 -0.20
N LEU A 259 17.26 9.34 0.61
CA LEU A 259 15.95 9.80 0.17
C LEU A 259 15.96 11.26 -0.29
N LEU A 260 16.66 12.12 0.45
CA LEU A 260 16.82 13.53 0.07
C LEU A 260 17.55 13.65 -1.26
N LEU A 261 18.64 12.91 -1.47
CA LEU A 261 19.40 12.91 -2.72
C LEU A 261 18.59 12.37 -3.90
N ASN A 262 17.91 11.23 -3.75
CA ASN A 262 16.99 10.70 -4.76
C ASN A 262 15.95 11.77 -5.13
N GLY A 263 15.38 12.42 -4.12
CA GLY A 263 14.46 13.54 -4.29
C GLY A 263 15.05 14.78 -4.99
N CYS A 264 16.32 15.14 -4.75
CA CYS A 264 16.98 16.28 -5.41
C CYS A 264 16.93 16.16 -6.93
N PHE A 265 17.20 14.94 -7.39
CA PHE A 265 17.35 14.59 -8.80
C PHE A 265 16.04 14.08 -9.40
N LEU A 266 14.89 14.38 -8.79
CA LEU A 266 13.58 14.01 -9.35
C LEU A 266 13.24 14.65 -10.69
N THR A 267 13.92 15.73 -11.13
CA THR A 267 13.80 16.18 -12.53
C THR A 267 14.41 15.22 -13.55
N SER A 268 15.11 14.19 -13.05
CA SER A 268 15.61 13.02 -13.77
C SER A 268 14.98 11.72 -13.24
N ALA A 269 13.88 11.79 -12.45
CA ALA A 269 13.13 10.60 -12.06
C ALA A 269 12.74 9.84 -13.32
N THR A 270 12.93 8.51 -13.31
CA THR A 270 12.61 7.72 -14.48
C THR A 270 11.08 7.55 -14.56
N PRO A 271 10.41 8.06 -15.62
CA PRO A 271 8.99 7.82 -15.79
C PRO A 271 8.79 6.31 -15.98
N MET A 272 7.99 5.71 -15.10
CA MET A 272 7.76 4.27 -15.04
C MET A 272 6.27 4.00 -15.14
N ALA A 273 5.89 3.11 -16.06
CA ALA A 273 4.55 2.57 -16.11
C ALA A 273 4.47 1.26 -15.31
N ILE A 274 3.48 1.17 -14.43
CA ILE A 274 2.94 -0.12 -13.96
C ILE A 274 1.74 -0.41 -14.86
N ALA A 275 1.91 -1.32 -15.81
CA ALA A 275 0.83 -1.72 -16.71
C ALA A 275 -0.07 -2.71 -15.99
N VAL A 276 -1.35 -2.38 -15.77
CA VAL A 276 -2.28 -3.17 -14.96
C VAL A 276 -3.26 -3.92 -15.87
N PRO A 277 -3.02 -5.20 -16.19
CA PRO A 277 -3.98 -6.02 -16.93
C PRO A 277 -5.20 -6.41 -16.06
N GLU A 278 -6.28 -6.81 -16.73
CA GLU A 278 -7.33 -7.64 -16.11
C GLU A 278 -6.70 -8.87 -15.46
N GLY A 279 -7.08 -9.18 -14.22
CA GLY A 279 -6.54 -10.30 -13.47
C GLY A 279 -5.14 -10.09 -12.89
N ALA A 280 -4.63 -8.84 -12.87
CA ALA A 280 -3.37 -8.50 -12.24
C ALA A 280 -3.33 -8.94 -10.76
N ASP A 281 -2.20 -9.52 -10.35
CA ASP A 281 -2.01 -10.02 -8.99
C ASP A 281 -1.93 -8.88 -7.96
N ASP A 282 -2.77 -8.98 -6.93
CA ASP A 282 -2.92 -7.97 -5.88
C ASP A 282 -1.65 -7.75 -5.06
N LEU A 283 -0.91 -8.81 -4.74
CA LEU A 283 0.35 -8.72 -3.97
C LEU A 283 1.46 -8.12 -4.82
N HIS A 284 1.51 -8.45 -6.11
CA HIS A 284 2.42 -7.81 -7.06
C HIS A 284 2.11 -6.32 -7.22
N LEU A 285 0.83 -5.95 -7.37
CA LEU A 285 0.43 -4.54 -7.42
C LEU A 285 0.84 -3.80 -6.15
N ALA A 286 0.55 -4.35 -4.97
CA ALA A 286 0.99 -3.77 -3.70
C ALA A 286 2.51 -3.62 -3.66
N ALA A 287 3.27 -4.66 -4.04
CA ALA A 287 4.74 -4.60 -4.06
C ALA A 287 5.27 -3.49 -4.97
N LEU A 288 4.74 -3.34 -6.18
CA LEU A 288 5.18 -2.31 -7.13
C LEU A 288 4.79 -0.90 -6.65
N LEU A 289 3.58 -0.72 -6.13
CA LEU A 289 3.06 0.58 -5.66
C LEU A 289 3.72 1.04 -4.35
N GLU A 290 4.23 0.12 -3.54
CA GLU A 290 4.98 0.45 -2.32
C GLU A 290 6.47 0.68 -2.59
N THR A 291 7.07 -0.11 -3.50
CA THR A 291 8.52 -0.09 -3.69
C THR A 291 9.00 1.14 -4.46
N TYR A 292 8.44 1.38 -5.65
CA TYR A 292 8.99 2.41 -6.56
C TYR A 292 8.65 3.84 -6.15
N PRO A 293 7.41 4.17 -5.73
CA PRO A 293 7.12 5.51 -5.24
C PRO A 293 7.96 5.89 -4.01
N ARG A 294 8.17 4.96 -3.07
CA ARG A 294 8.97 5.21 -1.85
C ARG A 294 10.47 5.35 -2.10
N SER A 295 11.01 4.87 -3.23
CA SER A 295 12.42 5.07 -3.57
C SER A 295 12.75 6.52 -3.90
N LEU A 296 11.75 7.31 -4.32
CA LEU A 296 11.91 8.64 -4.89
C LEU A 296 12.82 8.69 -6.13
N THR A 297 13.03 7.55 -6.80
CA THR A 297 13.82 7.46 -8.05
C THR A 297 12.97 7.35 -9.31
N ALA A 298 11.70 6.95 -9.15
CA ALA A 298 10.76 6.76 -10.25
C ALA A 298 9.50 7.62 -10.09
N GLU A 299 9.01 8.16 -11.21
CA GLU A 299 7.66 8.73 -11.28
C GLU A 299 6.74 7.66 -11.86
N VAL A 300 5.90 7.10 -10.99
CA VAL A 300 5.06 5.94 -11.31
C VAL A 300 3.70 6.38 -11.83
N ALA A 301 3.29 5.81 -12.96
CA ALA A 301 1.93 5.87 -13.46
C ALA A 301 1.34 4.46 -13.58
N THR A 302 0.11 4.25 -13.12
CA THR A 302 -0.65 3.04 -13.47
C THR A 302 -1.25 3.22 -14.86
N VAL A 303 -1.05 2.23 -15.72
CA VAL A 303 -1.37 2.33 -17.15
C VAL A 303 -2.21 1.15 -17.62
N GLY A 304 -3.21 1.42 -18.44
CA GLY A 304 -4.09 0.40 -19.01
C GLY A 304 -5.15 1.04 -19.90
N ASP A 305 -6.39 0.56 -19.80
CA ASP A 305 -7.57 1.22 -20.36
C ASP A 305 -8.24 2.02 -19.24
N ARG A 306 -8.07 3.35 -19.27
CA ARG A 306 -8.52 4.21 -18.17
C ARG A 306 -10.04 4.32 -18.05
N ASP A 307 -10.76 3.95 -19.10
CA ASP A 307 -12.22 4.03 -19.17
C ASP A 307 -12.89 2.70 -18.78
N LYS A 308 -12.08 1.69 -18.44
CA LYS A 308 -12.56 0.36 -18.08
C LYS A 308 -12.27 0.03 -16.62
N LEU A 309 -13.31 -0.42 -15.93
CA LEU A 309 -13.15 -1.12 -14.66
C LEU A 309 -12.57 -2.51 -14.91
N ILE A 310 -11.39 -2.76 -14.37
CA ILE A 310 -10.74 -4.08 -14.41
C ILE A 310 -10.92 -4.77 -13.06
N ARG A 311 -10.81 -6.10 -13.00
CA ARG A 311 -10.70 -6.81 -11.72
C ARG A 311 -9.27 -7.28 -11.49
N SER A 312 -8.80 -7.15 -10.26
CA SER A 312 -7.57 -7.83 -9.82
C SER A 312 -7.78 -9.35 -9.83
N ARG A 313 -6.72 -10.12 -9.59
CA ARG A 313 -6.80 -11.59 -9.48
C ARG A 313 -7.76 -12.02 -8.37
N ALA A 314 -7.75 -11.32 -7.23
CA ALA A 314 -8.68 -11.57 -6.13
C ALA A 314 -10.10 -11.04 -6.41
N GLY A 315 -10.30 -10.29 -7.49
CA GLY A 315 -11.60 -9.79 -7.93
C GLY A 315 -11.91 -8.34 -7.53
N LEU A 316 -10.95 -7.61 -6.94
CA LEU A 316 -11.12 -6.22 -6.53
C LEU A 316 -11.33 -5.33 -7.77
N PRO A 317 -12.38 -4.51 -7.84
CA PRO A 317 -12.64 -3.64 -8.98
C PRO A 317 -11.72 -2.41 -8.95
N LEU A 318 -10.82 -2.33 -9.93
CA LEU A 318 -9.75 -1.34 -10.01
C LEU A 318 -9.85 -0.48 -11.27
N MET A 319 -9.33 0.74 -11.20
CA MET A 319 -9.13 1.61 -12.36
C MET A 319 -7.72 2.21 -12.36
N VAL A 320 -7.16 2.34 -13.56
CA VAL A 320 -5.84 2.94 -13.80
C VAL A 320 -5.96 4.43 -14.09
N ARG A 321 -4.86 5.16 -13.94
CA ARG A 321 -4.83 6.63 -14.08
C ARG A 321 -4.36 7.13 -15.44
N ALA A 322 -3.81 6.27 -16.30
CA ALA A 322 -3.34 6.63 -17.62
C ALA A 322 -3.62 5.55 -18.69
N ASP A 323 -3.75 5.99 -19.94
CA ASP A 323 -3.88 5.11 -21.10
C ASP A 323 -2.53 4.59 -21.59
N GLU A 324 -2.54 3.42 -22.24
CA GLU A 324 -1.36 2.86 -22.92
C GLU A 324 -0.69 3.81 -23.93
N SER A 325 -1.35 4.89 -24.36
CA SER A 325 -0.74 5.93 -25.21
C SER A 325 0.44 6.65 -24.55
N VAL A 326 0.59 6.58 -23.22
CA VAL A 326 1.73 7.19 -22.51
C VAL A 326 3.00 6.35 -22.58
N PHE A 327 2.93 5.07 -23.00
CA PHE A 327 4.08 4.17 -23.03
C PHE A 327 5.32 4.72 -23.76
N PRO A 328 5.22 5.42 -24.91
CA PRO A 328 6.40 5.98 -25.58
C PRO A 328 7.15 7.05 -24.77
N ALA A 329 6.49 7.67 -23.78
CA ALA A 329 7.11 8.65 -22.89
C ALA A 329 7.73 8.01 -21.62
N MET A 330 7.53 6.71 -21.43
CA MET A 330 8.03 5.98 -20.27
C MET A 330 9.45 5.48 -20.54
N SER A 331 10.28 5.45 -19.50
CA SER A 331 11.60 4.82 -19.54
C SER A 331 11.52 3.29 -19.40
N ARG A 332 10.46 2.80 -18.75
CA ARG A 332 10.20 1.36 -18.56
C ARG A 332 8.73 1.09 -18.32
N ILE A 333 8.35 -0.15 -18.61
CA ILE A 333 7.04 -0.72 -18.29
C ILE A 333 7.27 -1.95 -17.42
N VAL A 334 6.55 -2.05 -16.31
CA VAL A 334 6.48 -3.26 -15.49
C VAL A 334 5.07 -3.81 -15.54
N VAL A 335 4.96 -5.10 -15.84
CA VAL A 335 3.69 -5.81 -15.83
C VAL A 335 3.67 -6.76 -14.62
N PRO A 336 2.72 -6.62 -13.67
CA PRO A 336 2.57 -7.60 -12.61
C PRO A 336 2.21 -8.96 -13.23
N GLY A 337 2.48 -10.04 -12.49
CA GLY A 337 1.91 -11.34 -12.79
C GLY A 337 0.39 -11.34 -12.56
N GLY A 338 -0.25 -12.47 -12.80
CA GLY A 338 -1.70 -12.62 -12.66
C GLY A 338 -2.33 -13.35 -13.82
N ILE A 339 -3.65 -13.50 -13.77
CA ILE A 339 -4.42 -14.17 -14.81
C ILE A 339 -4.36 -13.31 -16.08
N GLY A 340 -4.00 -13.89 -17.23
CA GLY A 340 -3.94 -13.15 -18.50
C GLY A 340 -2.73 -12.21 -18.67
N SER A 341 -1.86 -12.09 -17.67
CA SER A 341 -0.67 -11.21 -17.73
C SER A 341 0.33 -11.65 -18.80
N GLU A 342 0.51 -12.96 -19.02
CA GLU A 342 1.36 -13.48 -20.09
C GLU A 342 0.86 -13.02 -21.47
N ALA A 343 -0.43 -13.18 -21.75
CA ALA A 343 -1.05 -12.72 -22.99
C ALA A 343 -0.96 -11.19 -23.16
N TYR A 344 -1.06 -10.44 -22.06
CA TYR A 344 -0.88 -8.98 -22.06
C TYR A 344 0.55 -8.61 -22.47
N VAL A 345 1.57 -9.22 -21.85
CA VAL A 345 2.98 -8.99 -22.19
C VAL A 345 3.24 -9.34 -23.65
N ASP A 346 2.73 -10.47 -24.11
CA ASP A 346 2.81 -10.91 -25.50
C ASP A 346 2.23 -9.88 -26.48
N ARG A 347 1.05 -9.32 -26.17
CA ARG A 347 0.42 -8.25 -26.96
C ARG A 347 1.28 -6.99 -26.95
N LEU A 348 1.78 -6.60 -25.79
CA LEU A 348 2.59 -5.40 -25.62
C LEU A 348 3.85 -5.47 -26.48
N LEU A 349 4.56 -6.60 -26.45
CA LEU A 349 5.78 -6.83 -27.24
C LEU A 349 5.49 -6.93 -28.75
N LYS A 350 4.36 -7.54 -29.15
CA LYS A 350 3.98 -7.68 -30.57
C LYS A 350 3.52 -6.37 -31.21
N THR A 351 2.74 -5.57 -30.49
CA THR A 351 2.13 -4.33 -31.03
C THR A 351 3.15 -3.20 -31.24
N ARG A 352 4.34 -3.28 -30.64
CA ARG A 352 5.41 -2.27 -30.73
C ARG A 352 4.91 -0.83 -30.47
N ARG A 353 3.93 -0.64 -29.58
CA ARG A 353 3.47 0.70 -29.19
C ARG A 353 4.62 1.56 -28.61
N ALA A 354 5.61 0.93 -28.00
CA ALA A 354 6.84 1.56 -27.52
C ALA A 354 8.04 0.60 -27.71
N PRO A 355 8.61 0.50 -28.93
CA PRO A 355 9.57 -0.55 -29.27
C PRO A 355 10.92 -0.43 -28.55
N ASP A 356 11.26 0.77 -28.10
CA ASP A 356 12.53 1.09 -27.43
C ASP A 356 12.41 1.14 -25.90
N VAL A 357 11.21 0.91 -25.36
CA VAL A 357 10.95 0.96 -23.91
C VAL A 357 11.14 -0.41 -23.31
N ALA A 358 11.97 -0.50 -22.27
CA ALA A 358 12.24 -1.76 -21.59
C ALA A 358 10.97 -2.27 -20.89
N VAL A 359 10.59 -3.52 -21.16
CA VAL A 359 9.48 -4.21 -20.51
C VAL A 359 10.05 -5.24 -19.54
N SER A 360 9.67 -5.14 -18.27
CA SER A 360 9.93 -6.17 -17.24
C SER A 360 8.58 -6.75 -16.80
N SER A 361 8.57 -8.01 -16.38
CA SER A 361 7.33 -8.68 -15.97
C SER A 361 7.55 -9.60 -14.79
N MET A 362 6.52 -9.69 -13.95
CA MET A 362 6.42 -10.64 -12.84
C MET A 362 5.59 -11.90 -13.23
N VAL A 363 5.39 -12.16 -14.53
CA VAL A 363 4.80 -13.43 -14.99
C VAL A 363 5.69 -14.59 -14.54
N GLY A 364 5.09 -15.59 -13.90
CA GLY A 364 5.80 -16.73 -13.31
C GLY A 364 6.37 -16.48 -11.91
N VAL A 365 6.30 -15.25 -11.38
CA VAL A 365 6.60 -14.95 -9.97
C VAL A 365 5.39 -15.34 -9.13
N THR A 366 5.61 -16.03 -8.01
CA THR A 366 4.55 -16.32 -7.04
C THR A 366 4.14 -15.05 -6.32
N SER A 367 2.86 -14.93 -5.97
CA SER A 367 2.31 -13.70 -5.38
C SER A 367 3.06 -13.27 -4.11
N GLY A 368 3.35 -14.22 -3.21
CA GLY A 368 4.13 -13.99 -1.99
C GLY A 368 5.58 -13.55 -2.22
N ALA A 369 6.16 -13.84 -3.40
CA ALA A 369 7.52 -13.41 -3.76
C ALA A 369 7.57 -12.02 -4.41
N GLY A 370 6.42 -11.38 -4.66
CA GLY A 370 6.35 -10.13 -5.41
C GLY A 370 7.17 -8.99 -4.79
N LEU A 371 7.20 -8.89 -3.46
CA LEU A 371 7.95 -7.86 -2.76
C LEU A 371 9.46 -8.05 -2.90
N ALA A 372 9.94 -9.28 -2.72
CA ALA A 372 11.35 -9.61 -2.93
C ALA A 372 11.78 -9.27 -4.36
N TRP A 373 10.95 -9.65 -5.35
CA TRP A 373 11.20 -9.33 -6.76
C TRP A 373 11.31 -7.83 -7.00
N ALA A 374 10.39 -7.03 -6.44
CA ALA A 374 10.39 -5.57 -6.62
C ALA A 374 11.63 -4.92 -6.00
N LEU A 375 12.04 -5.35 -4.81
CA LEU A 375 13.23 -4.85 -4.13
C LEU A 375 14.52 -5.26 -4.86
N GLU A 376 14.61 -6.50 -5.37
CA GLU A 376 15.73 -6.96 -6.19
C GLU A 376 15.81 -6.22 -7.53
N ASP A 377 14.67 -5.90 -8.14
CA ASP A 377 14.64 -5.08 -9.35
C ASP A 377 15.08 -3.63 -9.07
N LEU A 378 14.63 -3.05 -7.95
CA LEU A 378 15.06 -1.72 -7.52
C LEU A 378 16.58 -1.69 -7.27
N ALA A 379 17.13 -2.69 -6.59
CA ALA A 379 18.56 -2.79 -6.31
C ALA A 379 19.41 -2.88 -7.58
N ARG A 380 18.95 -3.65 -8.58
CA ARG A 380 19.64 -3.81 -9.87
C ARG A 380 19.62 -2.53 -10.71
N ARG A 381 18.61 -1.68 -10.55
CA ARG A 381 18.33 -0.55 -11.44
C ARG A 381 18.84 0.76 -10.89
N GLU A 382 18.73 0.93 -9.58
CA GLU A 382 19.16 2.13 -8.87
C GLU A 382 20.45 1.80 -8.11
N ASP A 383 20.32 1.23 -6.91
CA ASP A 383 21.43 0.80 -6.07
C ASP A 383 20.93 -0.01 -4.85
N GLN A 384 21.84 -0.74 -4.20
CA GLN A 384 21.56 -1.56 -3.01
C GLN A 384 21.09 -0.74 -1.80
N ALA A 385 21.58 0.48 -1.64
CA ALA A 385 21.29 1.30 -0.46
C ALA A 385 19.86 1.86 -0.52
N THR A 386 19.43 2.33 -1.68
CA THR A 386 18.05 2.71 -1.96
C THR A 386 17.10 1.53 -1.76
N ALA A 387 17.44 0.35 -2.28
CA ALA A 387 16.61 -0.85 -2.11
C ALA A 387 16.52 -1.33 -0.66
N THR A 388 17.63 -1.33 0.08
CA THR A 388 17.65 -1.67 1.51
C THR A 388 16.78 -0.70 2.31
N LEU A 389 16.92 0.60 2.06
CA LEU A 389 16.13 1.64 2.73
C LEU A 389 14.63 1.48 2.47
N VAL A 390 14.24 1.26 1.21
CA VAL A 390 12.83 1.01 0.86
C VAL A 390 12.34 -0.28 1.52
N GLY A 391 13.16 -1.34 1.53
CA GLY A 391 12.89 -2.58 2.25
C GLY A 391 12.60 -2.34 3.73
N ASP A 392 13.43 -1.55 4.41
CA ASP A 392 13.22 -1.19 5.82
C ASP A 392 11.94 -0.37 6.00
N MET A 393 11.66 0.58 5.09
CA MET A 393 10.45 1.42 5.13
C MET A 393 9.15 0.63 4.96
N ILE A 394 9.17 -0.51 4.27
CA ILE A 394 7.98 -1.34 4.03
C ILE A 394 8.02 -2.65 4.84
N GLU A 395 8.99 -2.78 5.74
CA GLU A 395 9.26 -3.98 6.55
C GLU A 395 9.48 -5.25 5.68
N GLY A 396 9.99 -5.05 4.47
CA GLY A 396 10.24 -6.07 3.45
C GLY A 396 11.35 -7.05 3.83
N PRO A 397 11.52 -8.14 3.04
CA PRO A 397 12.64 -9.05 3.21
C PRO A 397 13.97 -8.30 3.00
N SER A 398 15.04 -8.81 3.63
CA SER A 398 16.38 -8.30 3.39
C SER A 398 16.74 -8.47 1.92
N VAL A 399 17.19 -7.38 1.28
CA VAL A 399 17.62 -7.40 -0.11
C VAL A 399 18.95 -8.17 -0.22
N PRO A 400 19.05 -9.28 -0.97
CA PRO A 400 20.31 -10.00 -1.10
C PRO A 400 21.41 -9.10 -1.66
N LEU A 401 22.65 -9.29 -1.19
CA LEU A 401 23.79 -8.56 -1.74
C LEU A 401 24.00 -8.97 -3.20
N TRP A 402 23.90 -8.01 -4.12
CA TRP A 402 24.16 -8.26 -5.53
C TRP A 402 25.64 -8.64 -5.73
N PRO A 403 25.97 -9.80 -6.32
CA PRO A 403 27.36 -10.28 -6.45
C PRO A 403 28.22 -9.49 -7.47
N GLY A 404 27.70 -8.41 -8.03
CA GLY A 404 28.41 -7.53 -8.97
C GLY A 404 28.46 -6.05 -8.57
N ALA A 405 28.17 -5.72 -7.31
CA ALA A 405 28.31 -4.39 -6.75
C ALA A 405 29.77 -4.05 -6.41
#